data_AF-A0A9D0XSE5-F1
#
_entry.id   AF-A0A9D0XSE5-F1
#
_cell.length_a   1.000
_cell.length_b   1.000
_cell.length_c   1.000
_cell.angle_alpha   90.00
_cell.angle_beta   90.00
_cell.angle_gamma   90.00
#
_symmetry.space_group_name_H-M   'P 1'
#
loop_
_entity.id
_entity.type
_entity.pdbx_description
1 polymer ?
#
loop_
_entity_poly.entity_id
_entity_poly.type
_entity_poly.pdbx_seq_one_letter_code
_entity_poly.pdbx_strand_id
1 'polypeptide(L)'
;MSFSTLIGLVAGIAIVLIAMAVDSSISMFVNLPGLMIVIGGTIAATMIRYSMADSFKAWGMSFNVLKVNSEVKDFNEIVDITEDLLRLVRAKGMLAMENYEIKNEFYNSGVRMLIDGYSHELVKQTLREKNRLLMEKAETSAGVFRSIGEAAPAFGMIGTLVGLIQMLSNLSDPSAIGPAMAVAMLTTLYGAMIANLVALPIA
;
A
#
# COMPACT_ATOMS: atom_id res chain seq x y z
N MET A 1 1.74 9.13 -5.87
CA MET A 1 1.04 8.47 -7.01
C MET A 1 0.39 9.52 -7.90
N SER A 2 0.22 9.23 -9.19
CA SER A 2 -0.51 10.11 -10.12
C SER A 2 -1.98 10.19 -9.71
N PHE A 3 -2.62 11.36 -9.91
CA PHE A 3 -4.08 11.56 -9.79
C PHE A 3 -4.88 10.45 -10.52
N SER A 4 -4.30 9.89 -11.58
CA SER A 4 -4.79 8.73 -12.34
C SER A 4 -5.02 7.47 -11.49
N THR A 5 -4.12 7.11 -10.57
CA THR A 5 -4.28 5.89 -9.74
C THR A 5 -5.44 6.02 -8.76
N LEU A 6 -5.62 7.22 -8.17
CA LEU A 6 -6.74 7.50 -7.29
C LEU A 6 -8.07 7.47 -8.05
N ILE A 7 -8.12 8.07 -9.24
CA ILE A 7 -9.30 8.01 -10.10
C ILE A 7 -9.59 6.57 -10.51
N GLY A 8 -8.59 5.81 -10.93
CA GLY A 8 -8.75 4.42 -11.34
C GLY A 8 -9.29 3.54 -10.21
N LEU A 9 -8.77 3.70 -9.00
CA LEU A 9 -9.25 3.03 -7.80
C LEU A 9 -10.74 3.34 -7.53
N VAL A 10 -11.07 4.64 -7.47
CA VAL A 10 -12.43 5.10 -7.17
C VAL A 10 -13.41 4.69 -8.27
N ALA A 11 -13.03 4.81 -9.54
CA ALA A 11 -13.84 4.39 -10.67
C ALA A 11 -14.06 2.88 -10.69
N GLY A 12 -13.03 2.08 -10.42
CA GLY A 12 -13.14 0.62 -10.34
C GLY A 12 -14.11 0.17 -9.24
N ILE A 13 -13.98 0.74 -8.04
CA ILE A 13 -14.91 0.46 -6.94
C ILE A 13 -16.33 0.93 -7.29
N ALA A 14 -16.48 2.13 -7.85
CA ALA A 14 -17.79 2.69 -8.20
C ALA A 14 -18.52 1.85 -9.25
N ILE A 15 -17.83 1.37 -10.30
CA ILE A 15 -18.42 0.52 -11.33
C ILE A 15 -18.95 -0.78 -10.72
N VAL A 16 -18.17 -1.43 -9.84
CA VAL A 16 -18.60 -2.66 -9.16
C VAL A 16 -19.80 -2.41 -8.26
N LEU A 17 -19.78 -1.33 -7.46
CA LEU A 17 -20.90 -0.99 -6.58
C LEU A 17 -22.17 -0.62 -7.34
N ILE A 18 -22.05 0.14 -8.44
CA ILE A 18 -23.19 0.47 -9.31
C ILE A 18 -23.75 -0.82 -9.92
N ALA A 19 -22.89 -1.71 -10.43
CA ALA A 19 -23.34 -2.99 -10.99
C ALA A 19 -24.10 -3.85 -9.96
N MET A 20 -23.68 -3.84 -8.69
CA MET A 20 -24.39 -4.53 -7.60
C MET A 20 -25.72 -3.87 -7.24
N ALA A 21 -25.83 -2.55 -7.39
CA ALA A 21 -27.01 -1.78 -7.00
C ALA A 21 -28.11 -1.70 -8.07
N VAL A 22 -27.80 -1.98 -9.34
CA VAL A 22 -28.75 -1.87 -10.46
C VAL A 22 -29.86 -2.93 -10.37
N ASP A 23 -29.53 -4.17 -10.01
CA ASP A 23 -30.48 -5.30 -10.02
C ASP A 23 -30.80 -5.87 -8.63
N SER A 24 -30.16 -5.38 -7.56
CA SER A 24 -30.24 -6.02 -6.25
C SER A 24 -29.95 -5.10 -5.06
N SER A 25 -30.54 -5.43 -3.90
CA SER A 25 -30.20 -4.80 -2.62
C SER A 25 -28.76 -5.12 -2.22
N ILE A 26 -27.94 -4.08 -1.98
CA ILE A 26 -26.54 -4.22 -1.55
C ILE A 26 -26.39 -5.13 -0.31
N SER A 27 -27.41 -5.16 0.56
CA SER A 27 -27.46 -6.02 1.74
C SER A 27 -27.36 -7.52 1.43
N MET A 28 -27.73 -7.97 0.23
CA MET A 28 -27.60 -9.38 -0.17
C MET A 28 -26.16 -9.81 -0.41
N PHE A 29 -25.28 -8.86 -0.73
CA PHE A 29 -23.85 -9.12 -0.92
C PHE A 29 -23.04 -8.94 0.37
N VAL A 30 -23.69 -8.84 1.53
CA VAL A 30 -23.01 -8.78 2.82
C VAL A 30 -23.26 -10.08 3.56
N ASN A 31 -22.30 -10.99 3.43
CA ASN A 31 -22.30 -12.27 4.11
C ASN A 31 -21.21 -12.30 5.18
N LEU A 32 -21.63 -12.23 6.44
CA LEU A 32 -20.73 -12.14 7.58
C LEU A 32 -19.78 -13.36 7.69
N PRO A 33 -20.25 -14.62 7.55
CA PRO A 33 -19.35 -15.79 7.54
C PRO A 33 -18.27 -15.71 6.46
N GLY A 34 -18.65 -15.34 5.23
CA GLY A 34 -17.73 -15.22 4.12
C GLY A 34 -16.70 -14.11 4.31
N LEU A 35 -17.12 -12.96 4.84
CA LEU A 35 -16.21 -11.87 5.20
C LEU A 35 -15.23 -12.28 6.29
N MET A 36 -15.67 -13.03 7.30
CA MET A 36 -14.78 -13.53 8.35
C MET A 36 -13.70 -14.46 7.79
N ILE A 37 -14.05 -15.37 6.88
CA ILE A 37 -13.08 -16.29 6.25
C ILE A 37 -12.04 -15.51 5.44
N VAL A 38 -12.50 -14.60 4.58
CA VAL A 38 -11.61 -13.87 3.67
C VAL A 38 -10.77 -12.86 4.44
N ILE A 39 -11.39 -11.95 5.21
CA ILE A 39 -10.66 -10.91 5.93
C ILE A 39 -9.82 -11.51 7.06
N GLY A 40 -10.42 -12.38 7.88
CA GLY A 40 -9.72 -13.02 8.99
C GLY A 40 -8.58 -13.90 8.52
N GLY A 41 -8.81 -14.71 7.47
CA GLY A 41 -7.78 -15.55 6.86
C GLY A 41 -6.64 -14.73 6.25
N THR A 42 -6.98 -13.66 5.51
CA THR A 42 -5.98 -12.77 4.90
C THR A 42 -5.12 -12.08 5.94
N ILE A 43 -5.73 -11.55 7.01
CA ILE A 43 -4.98 -10.93 8.13
C ILE A 43 -4.08 -11.97 8.81
N ALA A 44 -4.61 -13.15 9.13
CA ALA A 44 -3.84 -14.21 9.76
C ALA A 44 -2.64 -14.65 8.89
N ALA A 45 -2.85 -14.87 7.59
CA ALA A 45 -1.76 -15.22 6.67
C ALA A 45 -0.72 -14.10 6.51
N THR A 46 -1.16 -12.84 6.54
CA THR A 46 -0.25 -11.69 6.50
C THR A 46 0.59 -11.63 7.78
N MET A 47 -0.01 -11.88 8.95
CA MET A 47 0.68 -11.95 10.24
C MET A 47 1.62 -13.15 10.39
N ILE A 48 1.39 -14.24 9.64
CA ILE A 48 2.33 -15.36 9.57
C ILE A 48 3.58 -14.97 8.75
N ARG A 49 3.41 -14.15 7.71
CA ARG A 49 4.49 -13.73 6.81
C ARG A 49 5.30 -12.54 7.35
N TYR A 50 4.65 -11.62 8.07
CA TYR A 50 5.26 -10.38 8.54
C TYR A 50 5.02 -10.15 10.02
N SER A 51 5.96 -9.46 10.68
CA SER A 51 5.76 -9.04 12.06
C SER A 51 4.58 -8.07 12.17
N MET A 52 3.91 -8.04 13.34
CA MET A 52 2.84 -7.07 13.60
C MET A 52 3.32 -5.63 13.40
N ALA A 53 4.55 -5.34 13.83
CA ALA A 53 5.13 -4.01 13.69
C ALA A 53 5.27 -3.59 12.22
N ASP A 54 5.67 -4.50 11.34
CA ASP A 54 5.86 -4.20 9.91
C ASP A 54 4.52 -4.07 9.19
N SER A 55 3.52 -4.85 9.58
CA SER A 55 2.15 -4.75 9.06
C SER A 55 1.50 -3.39 9.34
N PHE A 56 1.64 -2.89 10.57
CA PHE A 56 1.15 -1.55 10.94
C PHE A 56 1.93 -0.42 10.26
N LYS A 57 3.25 -0.56 10.13
CA LYS A 57 4.08 0.42 9.40
C LYS A 57 3.74 0.48 7.92
N ALA A 58 3.47 -0.68 7.29
CA ALA A 58 3.06 -0.76 5.90
C ALA A 58 1.77 0.03 5.65
N TRP A 59 0.78 -0.10 6.55
CA TRP A 59 -0.44 0.70 6.50
C TRP A 59 -0.17 2.21 6.58
N GLY A 60 0.66 2.66 7.53
CA GLY A 60 1.02 4.07 7.64
C GLY A 60 1.76 4.62 6.40
N MET A 61 2.65 3.82 5.81
CA MET A 61 3.39 4.21 4.61
C MET A 61 2.47 4.26 3.38
N SER A 62 1.50 3.34 3.28
CA SER A 62 0.51 3.32 2.21
C SER A 62 -0.35 4.58 2.15
N PHE A 63 -0.79 5.11 3.31
CA PHE A 63 -1.49 6.40 3.36
C PHE A 63 -0.62 7.57 2.89
N ASN A 64 0.69 7.53 3.12
CA ASN A 64 1.62 8.54 2.60
C ASN A 64 1.85 8.41 1.09
N VAL A 65 1.72 7.21 0.53
CA VAL A 65 1.79 6.93 -0.92
C VAL A 65 0.50 7.38 -1.64
N LEU A 66 -0.65 7.22 -0.96
CA LEU A 66 -1.98 7.67 -1.41
C LEU A 66 -2.17 9.18 -1.28
N LYS A 67 -1.56 9.81 -0.27
CA LYS A 67 -1.37 11.26 -0.31
C LYS A 67 -0.60 11.57 -1.57
N VAL A 68 -1.17 12.43 -2.40
CA VAL A 68 -0.50 13.02 -3.56
C VAL A 68 0.59 13.94 -3.01
N ASN A 69 1.65 13.36 -2.45
CA ASN A 69 2.89 14.08 -2.24
C ASN A 69 3.49 14.23 -3.63
N SER A 70 3.17 15.36 -4.23
CA SER A 70 3.88 16.05 -5.30
C SER A 70 5.34 16.39 -4.92
N GLU A 71 5.97 15.56 -4.08
CA GLU A 71 7.36 15.67 -3.63
C GLU A 71 8.31 14.82 -4.48
N VAL A 72 7.82 14.21 -5.55
CA VAL A 72 8.69 14.00 -6.73
C VAL A 72 8.91 15.38 -7.34
N LYS A 73 9.66 16.21 -6.62
CA LYS A 73 10.22 17.44 -7.13
C LYS A 73 11.12 17.06 -8.28
N ASP A 74 10.84 17.69 -9.41
CA ASP A 74 11.50 17.50 -10.69
C ASP A 74 13.01 17.30 -10.48
N PHE A 75 13.62 16.34 -11.18
CA PHE A 75 15.08 16.14 -11.12
C PHE A 75 15.81 17.48 -11.36
N ASN A 76 15.25 18.32 -12.23
CA ASN A 76 15.70 19.66 -12.52
C ASN A 76 15.71 20.59 -11.29
N GLU A 77 14.71 20.52 -10.41
CA GLU A 77 14.66 21.33 -9.19
C GLU A 77 15.82 21.00 -8.24
N ILE A 78 16.20 19.71 -8.13
CA ILE A 78 17.35 19.31 -7.31
C ILE A 78 18.66 19.78 -7.96
N VAL A 79 18.77 19.74 -9.28
CA VAL A 79 19.93 20.26 -10.01
C VAL A 79 20.08 21.76 -9.78
N ASP A 80 19.01 22.54 -9.93
CA ASP A 80 19.00 23.99 -9.73
C ASP A 80 19.39 24.35 -8.29
N ILE A 81 18.81 23.67 -7.30
CA ILE A 81 19.19 23.84 -5.88
C ILE A 81 20.69 23.53 -5.68
N THR A 82 21.21 22.49 -6.33
CA THR A 82 22.63 22.12 -6.22
C THR A 82 23.53 23.20 -6.83
N GLU A 83 23.16 23.75 -7.99
CA GLU A 83 23.91 24.84 -8.62
C GLU A 83 23.94 26.10 -7.76
N ASP A 84 22.80 26.47 -7.17
CA ASP A 84 22.69 27.64 -6.30
C ASP A 84 23.56 27.50 -5.04
N LEU A 85 23.54 26.31 -4.42
CA LEU A 85 24.42 26.00 -3.28
C LEU A 85 25.90 26.07 -3.67
N LEU A 86 26.29 25.56 -4.84
CA LEU A 86 27.67 25.65 -5.32
C LEU A 86 28.12 27.10 -5.54
N ARG A 87 27.26 27.94 -6.13
CA ARG A 87 27.53 29.38 -6.30
C ARG A 87 27.70 30.07 -4.95
N LEU A 88 26.83 29.76 -4.00
CA LEU A 88 26.86 30.31 -2.64
C LEU A 88 28.15 29.93 -1.90
N VAL A 89 28.56 28.66 -1.96
CA VAL A 89 29.79 28.16 -1.34
C VAL A 89 31.03 28.82 -1.95
N ARG A 90 31.08 28.98 -3.27
CA ARG A 90 32.20 29.66 -3.95
C ARG A 90 32.32 31.13 -3.55
N ALA A 91 31.21 31.80 -3.29
CA ALA A 91 31.20 33.22 -2.96
C ALA A 91 31.43 33.51 -1.46
N LYS A 92 30.85 32.71 -0.56
CA LYS A 92 30.76 33.00 0.88
C LYS A 92 31.29 31.87 1.78
N GLY A 93 31.76 30.77 1.20
CA GLY A 93 32.24 29.60 1.93
C GLY A 93 31.11 28.66 2.38
N MET A 94 31.50 27.55 3.02
CA MET A 94 30.61 26.42 3.34
C MET A 94 29.46 26.78 4.29
N LEU A 95 29.73 27.63 5.28
CA LEU A 95 28.78 28.05 6.31
C LEU A 95 27.61 28.86 5.75
N ALA A 96 27.77 29.44 4.55
CA ALA A 96 26.70 30.21 3.93
C ALA A 96 25.48 29.35 3.56
N MET A 97 25.67 28.03 3.40
CA MET A 97 24.57 27.09 3.11
C MET A 97 23.58 26.90 4.25
N GLU A 98 23.94 27.28 5.49
CA GLU A 98 23.05 27.12 6.65
C GLU A 98 21.76 27.92 6.53
N ASN A 99 21.82 29.07 5.87
CA ASN A 99 20.67 29.95 5.65
C ASN A 99 19.83 29.58 4.41
N TYR A 100 20.22 28.53 3.67
CA TYR A 100 19.50 28.11 2.47
C TYR A 100 18.40 27.10 2.81
N GLU A 101 17.15 27.47 2.61
CA GLU A 101 16.01 26.58 2.92
C GLU A 101 15.84 25.46 1.90
N ILE A 102 16.30 24.28 2.26
CA ILE A 102 16.09 23.05 1.49
C ILE A 102 14.83 22.34 1.99
N LYS A 103 13.78 22.31 1.18
CA LYS A 103 12.52 21.64 1.50
C LYS A 103 12.62 20.11 1.60
N ASN A 104 13.54 19.49 0.85
CA ASN A 104 13.73 18.05 0.87
C ASN A 104 14.58 17.63 2.08
N GLU A 105 13.99 16.94 3.06
CA GLU A 105 14.68 16.51 4.28
C GLU A 105 15.87 15.57 4.03
N PHE A 106 15.79 14.70 3.01
CA PHE A 106 16.88 13.79 2.67
C PHE A 106 18.10 14.56 2.17
N TYR A 107 17.89 15.51 1.26
CA TYR A 107 18.96 16.35 0.71
C TYR A 107 19.52 17.32 1.75
N ASN A 108 18.65 17.96 2.55
CA ASN A 108 19.03 18.85 3.65
C ASN A 108 19.92 18.14 4.69
N SER A 109 19.62 16.89 5.01
CA SER A 109 20.44 16.07 5.90
C SER A 109 21.88 15.91 5.41
N GLY A 110 22.09 15.78 4.09
CA GLY A 110 23.43 15.69 3.51
C GLY A 110 24.19 17.01 3.55
N VAL A 111 23.51 18.11 3.21
CA VAL A 111 24.09 19.47 3.24
C VAL A 111 24.49 19.86 4.66
N ARG A 112 23.65 19.57 5.67
CA ARG A 112 23.98 19.81 7.09
C ARG A 112 25.24 19.07 7.54
N MET A 113 25.37 17.79 7.18
CA MET A 113 26.59 17.05 7.52
C MET A 113 27.85 17.66 6.88
N LEU A 114 27.73 18.24 5.69
CA LEU A 114 28.86 18.93 5.07
C LEU A 114 29.18 20.27 5.76
N ILE A 115 28.18 20.99 6.28
CA ILE A 115 28.36 22.20 7.10
C ILE A 115 29.03 21.85 8.44
N ASP A 116 28.63 20.74 9.05
CA ASP A 116 29.20 20.22 10.31
C ASP A 116 30.65 19.72 10.17
N GLY A 117 31.20 19.72 8.96
CA GLY A 117 32.60 19.37 8.68
C GLY A 117 32.88 17.87 8.55
N TYR A 118 31.86 17.04 8.35
CA TYR A 118 32.06 15.63 8.06
C TYR A 118 32.76 15.43 6.70
N SER A 119 33.55 14.35 6.58
CA SER A 119 34.24 14.04 5.33
C SER A 119 33.25 13.66 4.22
N HIS A 120 33.59 14.01 2.97
CA HIS A 120 32.74 13.71 1.81
C HIS A 120 32.42 12.21 1.70
N GLU A 121 33.39 11.34 2.02
CA GLU A 121 33.19 9.90 1.97
C GLU A 121 32.19 9.42 3.03
N LEU A 122 32.27 9.97 4.26
CA LEU A 122 31.33 9.64 5.31
C LEU A 122 29.91 10.11 4.97
N VAL A 123 29.74 11.34 4.47
CA VAL A 123 28.43 11.86 4.05
C VAL A 123 27.83 10.97 2.96
N LYS A 124 28.63 10.61 1.95
CA LYS A 124 28.19 9.74 0.86
C LYS A 124 27.79 8.35 1.36
N GLN A 125 28.58 7.77 2.27
CA GLN A 125 28.28 6.47 2.87
C GLN A 125 26.99 6.52 3.70
N THR A 126 26.81 7.54 4.54
CA THR A 126 25.61 7.73 5.36
C THR A 126 24.36 7.93 4.50
N LEU A 127 24.42 8.75 3.46
CA LEU A 127 23.27 8.96 2.56
C LEU A 127 22.93 7.70 1.76
N ARG A 128 23.94 6.95 1.31
CA ARG A 128 23.72 5.64 0.66
C ARG A 128 23.02 4.66 1.59
N GLU A 129 23.49 4.56 2.84
CA GLU A 129 22.89 3.66 3.82
C GLU A 129 21.48 4.10 4.21
N LYS A 130 21.25 5.40 4.38
CA LYS A 130 19.92 5.97 4.62
C LYS A 130 18.98 5.64 3.46
N ASN A 131 19.43 5.78 2.22
CA ASN A 131 18.63 5.43 1.04
C ASN A 131 18.33 3.92 0.99
N ARG A 132 19.33 3.07 1.29
CA ARG A 132 19.14 1.61 1.39
C ARG A 132 18.06 1.25 2.39
N LEU A 133 18.11 1.82 3.60
CA LEU A 133 17.11 1.58 4.65
C LEU A 133 15.72 2.11 4.27
N LEU A 134 15.63 3.22 3.53
CA LEU A 134 14.35 3.72 3.01
C LEU A 134 13.76 2.77 1.96
N MET A 135 14.59 2.28 1.04
CA MET A 135 14.18 1.29 0.03
C MET A 135 13.74 -0.02 0.68
N GLU A 136 14.49 -0.55 1.65
CA GLU A 136 14.16 -1.78 2.36
C GLU A 136 12.82 -1.69 3.10
N LYS A 137 12.52 -0.52 3.71
CA LYS A 137 11.22 -0.28 4.35
C LYS A 137 10.09 -0.18 3.33
N ALA A 138 10.32 0.47 2.19
CA ALA A 138 9.35 0.58 1.11
C ALA A 138 9.05 -0.79 0.49
N GLU A 139 10.09 -1.60 0.24
CA GLU A 139 9.97 -2.96 -0.29
C GLU A 139 9.22 -3.88 0.69
N THR A 140 9.55 -3.81 1.98
CA THR A 140 8.82 -4.54 3.01
C THR A 140 7.33 -4.14 3.04
N SER A 141 7.06 -2.84 2.96
CA SER A 141 5.69 -2.31 2.97
C SER A 141 4.90 -2.77 1.74
N ALA A 142 5.50 -2.69 0.55
CA ALA A 142 4.93 -3.22 -0.69
C ALA A 142 4.70 -4.74 -0.62
N GLY A 143 5.65 -5.48 -0.03
CA GLY A 143 5.56 -6.92 0.19
C GLY A 143 4.35 -7.34 1.03
N VAL A 144 4.00 -6.56 2.06
CA VAL A 144 2.80 -6.77 2.88
C VAL A 144 1.54 -6.71 2.01
N PHE A 145 1.38 -5.65 1.20
CA PHE A 145 0.21 -5.52 0.32
C PHE A 145 0.18 -6.55 -0.80
N ARG A 146 1.33 -6.92 -1.37
CA ARG A 146 1.41 -8.03 -2.33
C ARG A 146 0.95 -9.35 -1.69
N SER A 147 1.38 -9.63 -0.46
CA SER A 147 0.94 -10.82 0.27
C SER A 147 -0.56 -10.81 0.60
N ILE A 148 -1.13 -9.65 0.94
CA ILE A 148 -2.58 -9.50 1.09
C ILE A 148 -3.29 -9.80 -0.25
N GLY A 149 -2.75 -9.30 -1.36
CA GLY A 149 -3.28 -9.53 -2.70
C GLY A 149 -3.22 -10.99 -3.16
N GLU A 150 -2.24 -11.76 -2.69
CA GLU A 150 -2.14 -13.21 -2.94
C GLU A 150 -3.02 -14.03 -1.98
N ALA A 151 -3.09 -13.64 -0.71
CA ALA A 151 -3.82 -14.37 0.31
C ALA A 151 -5.34 -14.21 0.17
N ALA A 152 -5.84 -13.00 -0.14
CA ALA A 152 -7.27 -12.74 -0.20
C ALA A 152 -8.03 -13.63 -1.21
N PRO A 153 -7.57 -13.83 -2.45
CA PRO A 153 -8.21 -14.75 -3.40
C PRO A 153 -8.08 -16.21 -2.96
N ALA A 154 -6.96 -16.59 -2.35
CA ALA A 154 -6.76 -17.94 -1.84
C ALA A 154 -7.77 -18.29 -0.74
N PHE A 155 -7.99 -17.38 0.23
CA PHE A 155 -9.04 -17.56 1.23
C PHE A 155 -10.46 -17.44 0.65
N GLY A 156 -10.65 -16.68 -0.43
CA GLY A 156 -11.90 -16.67 -1.19
C GLY A 156 -12.25 -18.04 -1.78
N MET A 157 -11.25 -18.73 -2.34
CA MET A 157 -11.42 -20.12 -2.81
C MET A 157 -11.68 -21.09 -1.66
N ILE A 158 -11.00 -20.95 -0.52
CA ILE A 158 -11.28 -21.77 0.68
C ILE A 158 -12.71 -21.54 1.16
N GLY A 159 -13.18 -20.30 1.22
CA GLY A 159 -14.57 -19.97 1.56
C GLY A 159 -15.59 -20.60 0.61
N THR A 160 -15.23 -20.70 -0.68
CA THR A 160 -16.05 -21.39 -1.69
C THR A 160 -16.20 -22.87 -1.36
N LEU A 161 -15.09 -23.53 -1.02
CA LEU A 161 -15.12 -24.94 -0.60
C LEU A 161 -15.94 -25.13 0.68
N VAL A 162 -15.82 -24.23 1.65
CA VAL A 162 -16.61 -24.28 2.89
C VAL A 162 -18.11 -24.15 2.59
N GLY A 163 -18.51 -23.19 1.75
CA GLY A 163 -19.91 -23.01 1.36
C GLY A 163 -20.46 -24.20 0.56
N LEU A 164 -19.67 -24.79 -0.33
CA LEU A 164 -20.05 -26.01 -1.06
C LEU A 164 -20.24 -27.21 -0.12
N ILE A 165 -19.34 -27.41 0.85
CA ILE A 165 -19.49 -28.48 1.85
C ILE A 165 -20.77 -28.28 2.68
N GLN A 166 -21.07 -27.05 3.10
CA GLN A 166 -22.30 -26.73 3.85
C GLN A 166 -23.56 -26.96 3.01
N MET A 167 -23.51 -26.63 1.72
CA MET A 167 -24.61 -26.87 0.79
C MET A 167 -24.87 -28.38 0.63
N LEU A 168 -23.82 -29.16 0.39
CA LEU A 168 -23.92 -30.62 0.24
C LEU A 168 -24.40 -31.30 1.53
N SER A 169 -24.05 -30.76 2.70
CA SER A 169 -24.51 -31.29 3.99
C SER A 169 -26.00 -31.11 4.24
N ASN A 170 -26.66 -30.15 3.58
CA ASN A 170 -28.06 -29.78 3.80
C ASN A 170 -28.93 -29.93 2.55
N LEU A 171 -28.56 -30.86 1.65
CA LEU A 171 -29.27 -31.15 0.41
C LEU A 171 -30.74 -31.54 0.59
N SER A 172 -31.12 -32.02 1.78
CA SER A 172 -32.48 -32.39 2.14
C SER A 172 -33.40 -31.19 2.39
N ASP A 173 -32.86 -29.98 2.64
CA ASP A 173 -33.64 -28.74 2.81
C ASP A 173 -33.28 -27.71 1.73
N PRO A 174 -34.13 -27.56 0.68
CA PRO A 174 -33.95 -26.57 -0.38
C PRO A 174 -33.81 -25.13 0.14
N SER A 175 -34.36 -24.82 1.31
CA SER A 175 -34.32 -23.47 1.91
C SER A 175 -32.91 -23.11 2.41
N ALA A 176 -32.11 -24.12 2.78
CA ALA A 176 -30.74 -23.94 3.27
C ALA A 176 -29.69 -23.82 2.15
N ILE A 177 -30.05 -24.21 0.92
CA ILE A 177 -29.15 -24.20 -0.24
C ILE A 177 -28.77 -22.77 -0.63
N GLY A 178 -29.74 -21.85 -0.68
CA GLY A 178 -29.52 -20.45 -1.07
C GLY A 178 -28.48 -19.73 -0.20
N PRO A 179 -28.60 -19.75 1.14
CA PRO A 179 -27.61 -19.16 2.03
C PRO A 179 -26.20 -19.78 1.90
N ALA A 180 -26.09 -21.11 1.78
CA ALA A 180 -24.79 -21.79 1.65
C ALA A 180 -24.10 -21.47 0.31
N MET A 181 -24.87 -21.40 -0.77
CA MET A 181 -24.38 -20.98 -2.09
C MET A 181 -23.94 -19.51 -2.08
N ALA A 182 -24.67 -18.64 -1.39
CA ALA A 182 -24.30 -17.23 -1.24
C ALA A 182 -22.95 -17.08 -0.54
N VAL A 183 -22.68 -17.85 0.54
CA VAL A 183 -21.35 -17.87 1.18
C VAL A 183 -20.28 -18.21 0.15
N ALA A 184 -20.47 -19.28 -0.62
CA ALA A 184 -19.46 -19.77 -1.55
C ALA A 184 -19.12 -18.76 -2.66
N MET A 185 -20.12 -18.12 -3.25
CA MET A 185 -19.92 -17.16 -4.35
C MET A 185 -19.37 -15.83 -3.84
N LEU A 186 -19.87 -15.35 -2.70
CA LEU A 186 -19.47 -14.07 -2.13
C LEU A 186 -18.05 -14.09 -1.58
N THR A 187 -17.56 -15.21 -1.04
CA THR A 187 -16.15 -15.31 -0.60
C THR A 187 -15.17 -15.11 -1.73
N THR A 188 -15.46 -15.66 -2.91
CA THR A 188 -14.63 -15.44 -4.11
C THR A 188 -14.68 -13.98 -4.56
N LEU A 189 -15.87 -13.37 -4.55
CA LEU A 189 -16.03 -11.95 -4.88
C LEU A 189 -15.21 -11.06 -3.94
N TYR A 190 -15.31 -11.26 -2.61
CA TYR A 190 -14.57 -10.46 -1.65
C TYR A 190 -13.06 -10.61 -1.82
N GLY A 191 -12.57 -11.85 -2.00
CA GLY A 191 -11.15 -12.12 -2.21
C GLY A 191 -10.61 -11.42 -3.46
N ALA A 192 -11.35 -11.50 -4.57
CA ALA A 192 -10.98 -10.85 -5.82
C ALA A 192 -11.02 -9.31 -5.73
N MET A 193 -12.02 -8.74 -5.04
CA MET A 193 -12.12 -7.30 -4.83
C MET A 193 -10.98 -6.78 -3.95
N ILE A 194 -10.71 -7.42 -2.82
CA ILE A 194 -9.63 -7.02 -1.91
C ILE A 194 -8.28 -7.08 -2.63
N ALA A 195 -8.02 -8.13 -3.40
CA ALA A 195 -6.76 -8.28 -4.11
C ALA A 195 -6.57 -7.24 -5.22
N ASN A 196 -7.53 -7.14 -6.15
CA ASN A 196 -7.33 -6.39 -7.39
C ASN A 196 -7.71 -4.91 -7.28
N LEU A 197 -8.64 -4.56 -6.39
CA LEU A 197 -9.02 -3.16 -6.21
C LEU A 197 -8.17 -2.49 -5.14
N VAL A 198 -7.75 -3.20 -4.09
CA VAL A 198 -7.09 -2.57 -2.95
C VAL A 198 -5.62 -2.97 -2.85
N ALA A 199 -5.32 -4.25 -2.67
CA ALA A 199 -4.00 -4.69 -2.24
C ALA A 199 -2.92 -4.56 -3.33
N LEU A 200 -3.18 -5.09 -4.53
CA LEU A 200 -2.20 -5.09 -5.62
C LEU A 200 -1.92 -3.70 -6.21
N PRO A 201 -2.91 -2.79 -6.36
CA PRO A 201 -2.62 -1.42 -6.83
C PRO A 201 -1.84 -0.57 -5.83
N ILE A 202 -1.89 -0.92 -4.55
CA ILE A 202 -1.19 -0.21 -3.46
C ILE A 202 0.25 -0.75 -3.27
N ALA A 203 0.48 -2.02 -3.57
CA ALA A 203 1.80 -2.67 -3.51
C ALA A 203 2.77 -2.14 -4.56
#